data_AF-A0A533UUB4-F1
#
_entry.id   AF-A0A533UUB4-F1
#
_cell.length_a   1.000
_cell.length_b   1.000
_cell.length_c   1.000
_cell.angle_alpha   90.00
_cell.angle_beta   90.00
_cell.angle_gamma   90.00
#
_symmetry.space_group_name_H-M   'P 1'
#
loop_
_entity.id
_entity.type
_entity.pdbx_description
1 polymer ?
#
loop_
_entity_poly.entity_id
_entity_poly.type
_entity_poly.pdbx_seq_one_letter_code
_entity_poly.pdbx_strand_id
1 'polypeptide(L)' 'TTIVSGGHLTAALKRYGLADKINHISTAGGALVLYLTGAKLPMIQVLEEAAVRYRSK' A
#
# COMPACT_ATOMS: atom_id res chain seq x y z
N THR A 1 3.92 13.34 6.13
CA THR A 1 3.82 11.90 5.81
C THR A 1 4.33 11.64 4.41
N THR A 2 5.44 10.90 4.29
CA THR A 2 6.04 10.48 3.01
C THR A 2 5.81 8.99 2.81
N ILE A 3 5.28 8.62 1.64
CA ILE A 3 5.03 7.23 1.25
C ILE A 3 5.81 6.96 -0.02
N VAL A 4 6.58 5.88 -0.04
CA VAL A 4 7.32 5.43 -1.22
C VAL A 4 6.91 4.01 -1.55
N SER A 5 6.76 3.71 -2.84
CA SER A 5 6.38 2.38 -3.32
C SER A 5 7.20 1.97 -4.53
N GLY A 6 7.45 0.67 -4.66
CA GLY A 6 8.18 0.08 -5.78
C GLY A 6 9.62 -0.34 -5.44
N GLY A 7 10.02 -1.50 -5.94
CA GLY A 7 11.30 -2.14 -5.59
C GLY A 7 12.53 -1.28 -5.91
N HIS A 8 12.55 -0.61 -7.06
CA HIS A 8 13.67 0.24 -7.48
C HIS A 8 13.87 1.45 -6.54
N LEU A 9 12.78 2.11 -6.15
CA LEU A 9 12.83 3.26 -5.24
C LEU A 9 13.25 2.83 -3.83
N THR A 10 12.71 1.70 -3.34
CA THR A 10 13.11 1.12 -2.05
C THR A 10 14.59 0.75 -2.03
N ALA A 11 15.12 0.16 -3.11
CA ALA A 11 16.54 -0.17 -3.22
C ALA A 11 17.42 1.09 -3.24
N ALA A 12 17.00 2.14 -3.97
CA ALA A 12 17.70 3.41 -3.99
C ALA A 12 17.75 4.05 -2.58
N LEU A 13 16.62 4.12 -1.88
CA LEU A 13 16.55 4.67 -0.52
C LEU A 13 17.48 3.95 0.45
N LYS A 14 17.55 2.62 0.39
CA LYS A 14 18.49 1.82 1.19
C LYS A 14 19.94 2.13 0.83
N ARG A 15 20.25 2.18 -0.48
CA ARG A 15 21.61 2.48 -0.96
C ARG A 15 22.12 3.86 -0.53
N TYR A 16 21.24 4.85 -0.44
CA TYR A 16 21.59 6.21 -0.01
C TYR A 16 21.43 6.46 1.49
N GLY A 17 21.07 5.44 2.30
CA GLY A 17 20.86 5.61 3.74
C GLY A 17 19.71 6.56 4.09
N LEU A 18 18.70 6.65 3.23
CA LEU A 18 17.55 7.56 3.38
C LEU A 18 16.27 6.83 3.82
N ALA A 19 16.31 5.51 3.98
CA ALA A 19 15.14 4.71 4.34
C ALA A 19 14.48 5.18 5.65
N ASP A 20 15.26 5.57 6.65
CA ASP A 20 14.77 6.01 7.96
C ASP A 20 14.05 7.37 7.92
N LYS A 21 14.19 8.12 6.82
CA LYS A 21 13.50 9.41 6.61
C LYS A 21 12.13 9.25 5.97
N ILE A 22 11.73 8.03 5.63
CA ILE A 22 10.45 7.75 4.97
C ILE A 22 9.45 7.21 5.99
N ASN A 23 8.25 7.79 6.05
CA ASN A 23 7.24 7.35 7.01
C ASN A 23 6.68 5.95 6.70
N HIS A 24 6.51 5.62 5.42
CA HIS A 24 6.07 4.28 5.01
C HIS A 24 6.67 3.87 3.66
N ILE A 25 7.32 2.71 3.65
CA ILE A 25 7.80 2.07 2.42
C ILE A 25 6.84 0.92 2.09
N SER A 26 6.02 1.12 1.06
CA SER A 26 5.05 0.15 0.57
C SER A 26 5.68 -0.79 -0.46
N THR A 27 5.33 -2.07 -0.39
CA THR A 27 5.68 -3.09 -1.40
C THR A 27 4.59 -3.29 -2.45
N ALA A 28 3.45 -2.62 -2.31
CA ALA A 28 2.26 -2.84 -3.12
C ALA A 28 2.44 -2.47 -4.61
N GLY A 29 3.45 -1.65 -4.95
CA GLY A 29 3.77 -1.29 -6.33
C GLY A 29 2.55 -0.73 -7.06
N GLY A 30 2.07 -1.46 -8.08
CA GLY A 30 0.90 -1.09 -8.87
C GLY A 30 -0.43 -1.08 -8.12
N ALA A 31 -0.58 -1.90 -7.06
CA ALA A 31 -1.79 -1.88 -6.24
C ALA A 31 -1.94 -0.54 -5.49
N LEU A 32 -0.83 0.06 -5.05
CA LEU A 32 -0.87 1.42 -4.47
C LEU A 32 -1.24 2.46 -5.52
N VAL A 33 -0.72 2.34 -6.75
CA VAL A 33 -1.09 3.26 -7.84
C VAL A 33 -2.59 3.19 -8.11
N LEU A 34 -3.13 2.00 -8.28
CA LEU A 34 -4.57 1.79 -8.50
C LEU A 34 -5.41 2.39 -7.37
N TYR A 35 -5.02 2.14 -6.12
CA TYR A 35 -5.66 2.71 -4.94
C TYR A 35 -5.64 4.25 -4.96
N LEU A 36 -4.50 4.86 -5.25
CA LEU A 36 -4.37 6.33 -5.32
C LEU A 36 -5.12 6.94 -6.52
N THR A 37 -5.27 6.20 -7.61
CA THR A 37 -6.08 6.62 -8.77
C THR A 37 -7.59 6.48 -8.55
N GLY A 38 -8.03 6.01 -7.38
CA GLY A 38 -9.44 5.87 -7.02
C GLY A 38 -10.10 4.58 -7.52
N ALA A 39 -9.32 3.62 -8.04
CA ALA A 39 -9.87 2.31 -8.38
C ALA A 39 -10.15 1.53 -7.09
N LYS A 40 -11.36 0.98 -6.94
CA LYS A 40 -11.64 0.03 -5.86
C LYS A 40 -10.87 -1.26 -6.11
N LEU A 41 -10.01 -1.62 -5.17
CA LEU A 41 -9.26 -2.87 -5.23
C LEU A 41 -10.18 -4.04 -4.86
N PRO A 42 -10.30 -5.09 -5.71
CA PRO A 42 -11.18 -6.23 -5.45
C PRO A 42 -10.93 -6.89 -4.09
N MET A 43 -9.66 -6.97 -3.68
CA MET A 43 -9.29 -7.55 -2.39
C MET A 43 -9.83 -6.75 -1.21
N ILE A 44 -9.84 -5.41 -1.29
CA ILE A 44 -10.39 -4.56 -0.22
C ILE A 44 -11.91 -4.76 -0.13
N GLN A 45 -12.60 -4.80 -1.28
CA GLN A 45 -14.05 -4.99 -1.32
C GLN A 45 -14.47 -6.31 -0.67
N VAL A 46 -13.79 -7.41 -1.00
CA VAL A 46 -14.10 -8.73 -0.42
C VAL A 46 -13.88 -8.74 1.10
N LEU A 47 -12.86 -8.03 1.60
CA LEU A 47 -12.62 -7.91 3.05
C LEU A 47 -13.68 -7.06 3.75
N GLU A 48 -14.13 -5.95 3.13
CA GLU A 48 -15.23 -5.13 3.64
C GLU A 48 -16.53 -5.93 3.74
N GLU A 49 -16.89 -6.69 2.70
CA GLU A 49 -18.06 -7.56 2.67
C GLU A 49 -17.99 -8.67 3.74
N ALA A 50 -16.82 -9.30 3.88
CA ALA A 50 -16.61 -10.32 4.89
C ALA A 50 -16.76 -9.75 6.31
N ALA A 51 -16.27 -8.53 6.56
CA ALA A 51 -16.40 -7.86 7.85
C ALA A 51 -17.87 -7.55 8.20
N VAL A 52 -18.67 -7.10 7.22
CA VAL A 52 -20.11 -6.88 7.41
C VAL A 52 -20.82 -8.19 7.77
N ARG A 53 -20.57 -9.25 7.00
CA ARG A 53 -21.18 -10.57 7.22
C ARG A 53 -20.82 -11.18 8.57
N TYR A 54 -19.60 -10.95 9.06
CA TYR A 54 -19.16 -11.48 10.35
C TYR A 54 -19.74 -10.70 11.53
N ARG A 55 -19.87 -9.37 11.41
CA ARG A 55 -20.47 -8.54 12.48
C ARG A 55 -22.00 -8.65 12.58
N SER A 56 -22.66 -9.12 11.52
CA SER A 56 -24.10 -9.40 11.52
C SER A 56 -24.46 -10.78 12.05
N LYS A 57 -23.47 -11.59 12.43
CA LYS A 57 -23.63 -12.86 13.14
C LYS A 57 -23.53 -12.64 14.64
#